data_AF-A0A1Q9ADA5-F1
#
_entry.id   AF-A0A1Q9ADA5-F1
#
_cell.length_a   1.000
_cell.length_b   1.000
_cell.length_c   1.000
_cell.angle_alpha   90.00
_cell.angle_beta   90.00
_cell.angle_gamma   90.00
#
_symmetry.space_group_name_H-M   'P 1'
#
loop_
_entity.id
_entity.type
_entity.pdbx_description
1 polymer ?
#
loop_
_entity_poly.entity_id
_entity_poly.type
_entity_poly.pdbx_seq_one_letter_code
_entity_poly.pdbx_strand_id
1 'polypeptide(L)'
;MKLLPAIATLCAMTVVAGCAPTQQQFLAMQETVRGSAKARQLALESCMKDARPGDIKAAAIVTDSSEKAAPRLVCSRLIEALRSGRMTYADLVDLKQGRPTPKLIRIFQGR
;
A
#
# COMPACT_ATOMS: atom_id res chain seq x y z
N MET A 1 36.11 42.24 9.48
CA MET A 1 36.29 41.21 8.43
C MET A 1 35.95 39.87 9.07
N LYS A 2 34.69 39.43 9.05
CA LYS A 2 34.13 38.41 8.14
C LYS A 2 35.03 37.19 8.02
N LEU A 3 34.63 36.06 8.64
CA LEU A 3 34.84 34.66 8.22
C LEU A 3 34.23 33.67 9.25
N LEU A 4 32.90 33.63 9.34
CA LEU A 4 32.16 32.36 9.19
C LEU A 4 31.70 32.35 7.72
N PRO A 5 31.41 31.22 7.02
CA PRO A 5 31.17 29.83 7.49
C PRO A 5 31.76 28.72 6.57
N ALA A 6 32.10 27.52 7.05
CA ALA A 6 32.37 26.39 6.12
C ALA A 6 32.34 24.97 6.73
N ILE A 7 31.70 24.72 7.88
CA ILE A 7 31.59 23.36 8.42
C ILE A 7 30.13 23.08 8.75
N ALA A 8 29.34 22.76 7.73
CA ALA A 8 28.10 21.99 7.85
C ALA A 8 27.59 21.63 6.44
N THR A 9 28.47 21.09 5.60
CA THR A 9 28.06 20.31 4.44
C THR A 9 27.54 18.97 4.96
N LEU A 10 26.39 18.52 4.42
CA LEU A 10 25.72 17.21 4.60
C LEU A 10 24.40 17.22 5.37
N CYS A 11 23.45 18.04 4.92
CA CYS A 11 22.03 17.63 4.92
C CYS A 11 21.61 17.28 3.49
N ALA A 12 22.24 16.26 2.90
CA ALA A 12 21.70 15.58 1.73
C ALA A 12 20.60 14.61 2.20
N MET A 13 19.42 15.13 2.55
CA MET A 13 18.23 14.31 2.68
C MET A 13 17.64 14.04 1.30
N THR A 14 18.29 13.19 0.51
CA THR A 14 17.65 12.58 -0.66
C THR A 14 16.97 11.29 -0.22
N VAL A 15 15.84 11.40 0.47
CA VAL A 15 14.91 10.27 0.59
C VAL A 15 13.96 10.33 -0.58
N VAL A 16 14.45 9.94 -1.76
CA VAL A 16 13.58 9.51 -2.86
C VAL A 16 13.51 7.99 -2.77
N ALA A 17 12.79 7.51 -1.76
CA ALA A 17 12.34 6.12 -1.68
C ALA A 17 10.85 6.20 -1.39
N GLY A 18 10.01 5.66 -2.29
CA GLY A 18 8.55 5.80 -2.24
C GLY A 18 7.99 5.57 -0.84
N CYS A 19 7.57 6.65 -0.18
CA CYS A 19 7.28 6.63 1.25
C CYS A 19 6.09 5.72 1.54
N ALA A 20 6.34 4.61 2.25
CA ALA A 20 5.28 3.96 2.99
C ALA A 20 4.68 4.97 3.98
N PRO A 21 3.36 4.95 4.22
CA PRO A 21 2.75 5.84 5.21
C PRO A 21 3.32 5.56 6.60
N THR A 22 3.20 6.51 7.52
CA THR A 22 3.59 6.28 8.92
C THR A 22 2.64 5.30 9.62
N GLN A 23 3.05 4.74 10.74
CA GLN A 23 2.18 3.86 11.54
C GLN A 23 0.89 4.55 11.98
N GLN A 24 0.95 5.84 12.34
CA GLN A 24 -0.24 6.61 12.70
C GLN A 24 -1.19 6.80 11.51
N GLN A 25 -0.65 7.06 10.31
CA GLN A 25 -1.45 7.15 9.08
C GLN A 25 -2.10 5.80 8.76
N PHE A 26 -1.39 4.68 8.95
CA PHE A 26 -1.95 3.34 8.79
C PHE A 26 -3.15 3.11 9.72
N LEU A 27 -3.02 3.43 11.00
CA LEU A 27 -4.10 3.26 11.98
C LEU A 27 -5.31 4.17 11.64
N ALA A 28 -5.06 5.41 11.24
CA ALA A 28 -6.11 6.32 10.80
C ALA A 28 -6.85 5.80 9.56
N MET A 29 -6.12 5.28 8.56
CA MET A 29 -6.73 4.65 7.39
C MET A 29 -7.55 3.42 7.78
N GLN A 30 -7.02 2.55 8.64
CA GLN A 30 -7.71 1.36 9.13
C GLN A 30 -9.03 1.71 9.81
N GLU A 31 -9.01 2.69 10.72
CA GLU A 31 -10.23 3.10 11.42
C GLU A 31 -11.23 3.77 10.47
N THR A 32 -10.74 4.57 9.53
CA THR A 32 -11.59 5.21 8.51
C THR A 32 -12.32 4.18 7.65
N VAL A 33 -11.63 3.14 7.16
CA VAL A 33 -12.28 2.08 6.36
C VAL A 33 -13.14 1.15 7.20
N ARG A 34 -12.85 1.02 8.50
CA ARG A 34 -13.67 0.25 9.46
C ARG A 34 -15.04 0.89 9.65
N GLY A 35 -15.07 2.21 9.88
CA GLY A 35 -16.28 2.96 10.20
C GLY A 35 -17.11 3.42 9.00
N SER A 36 -16.54 3.51 7.79
CA SER A 36 -17.21 4.16 6.65
C SER A 36 -17.28 3.28 5.40
N ALA A 37 -18.51 2.99 4.94
CA ALA A 37 -18.75 2.35 3.65
C ALA A 37 -18.28 3.23 2.47
N LYS A 38 -18.50 4.55 2.57
CA LYS A 38 -18.08 5.50 1.54
C LYS A 38 -16.56 5.58 1.43
N ALA A 39 -15.84 5.53 2.56
CA ALA A 39 -14.38 5.48 2.54
C ALA A 39 -13.85 4.19 1.91
N ARG A 40 -14.49 3.04 2.17
CA ARG A 40 -14.14 1.77 1.51
C ARG A 40 -14.30 1.84 0.00
N GLN A 41 -15.41 2.42 -0.48
CA GLN A 41 -15.65 2.61 -1.91
C GLN A 41 -14.59 3.54 -2.54
N LEU A 42 -14.29 4.66 -1.88
CA LEU A 42 -13.25 5.58 -2.34
C LEU A 42 -11.86 4.91 -2.38
N ALA A 43 -11.51 4.13 -1.35
CA ALA A 43 -10.26 3.37 -1.31
C ALA A 43 -10.18 2.34 -2.44
N LEU A 44 -11.29 1.67 -2.77
CA LEU A 44 -11.36 0.70 -3.86
C LEU A 44 -11.11 1.37 -5.21
N GLU A 45 -11.77 2.50 -5.45
CA GLU A 45 -11.59 3.29 -6.66
C GLU A 45 -10.16 3.82 -6.80
N SER A 46 -9.57 4.33 -5.71
CA SER A 46 -8.18 4.79 -5.70
C SER A 46 -7.21 3.66 -6.00
N CYS A 47 -7.37 2.51 -5.34
CA CYS A 47 -6.50 1.35 -5.56
C CYS A 47 -6.57 0.84 -7.01
N MET A 48 -7.75 0.81 -7.61
CA MET A 48 -7.90 0.38 -9.01
C MET A 48 -7.27 1.38 -9.99
N LYS A 49 -7.26 2.69 -9.69
CA LYS A 49 -6.60 3.71 -10.52
C LYS A 49 -5.07 3.57 -10.51
N ASP A 50 -4.50 3.08 -9.42
CA ASP A 50 -3.06 2.85 -9.28
C ASP A 50 -2.59 1.54 -9.93
N ALA A 51 -3.50 0.73 -10.48
CA ALA A 51 -3.15 -0.55 -11.11
C ALA A 51 -2.36 -0.33 -12.41
N ARG A 52 -1.10 -0.76 -12.43
CA ARG A 52 -0.23 -0.67 -13.61
C ARG A 52 -0.38 -1.92 -14.48
N PRO A 53 -0.26 -1.82 -15.81
CA PRO A 53 -0.39 -2.98 -16.71
C PRO A 53 0.46 -4.19 -16.33
N GLY A 54 1.72 -3.98 -15.89
CA GLY A 54 2.61 -5.06 -15.45
C GLY A 54 2.12 -5.80 -14.21
N ASP A 55 1.37 -5.12 -13.32
CA ASP A 55 0.85 -5.69 -12.09
C ASP A 55 -0.44 -6.52 -12.34
N ILE A 56 -1.15 -6.26 -13.46
CA ILE A 56 -2.44 -6.92 -13.78
C ILE A 56 -2.26 -8.42 -14.00
N LYS A 57 -1.24 -8.83 -14.77
CA LYS A 57 -0.99 -10.26 -15.03
C LYS A 57 -0.62 -11.02 -13.75
N ALA A 58 0.24 -10.42 -12.92
CA ALA A 58 0.59 -10.98 -11.62
C ALA A 58 -0.65 -11.07 -10.70
N ALA A 59 -1.48 -10.03 -10.68
CA ALA A 59 -2.74 -10.02 -9.95
C ALA A 59 -3.69 -11.14 -10.41
N ALA A 60 -3.81 -11.36 -11.72
CA ALA A 60 -4.65 -12.42 -12.30
C ALA A 60 -4.22 -13.81 -11.82
N ILE A 61 -2.91 -14.07 -11.85
CA ILE A 61 -2.33 -15.33 -11.35
C ILE A 61 -2.58 -15.50 -9.85
N VAL A 62 -2.27 -14.48 -9.04
CA VAL A 62 -2.41 -14.56 -7.58
C VAL A 62 -3.86 -14.69 -7.15
N THR A 63 -4.79 -14.06 -7.88
CA THR A 63 -6.22 -14.10 -7.56
C THR A 63 -6.96 -15.28 -8.19
N ASP A 64 -6.30 -16.06 -9.05
CA ASP A 64 -6.90 -17.09 -9.90
C ASP A 64 -8.12 -16.56 -10.67
N SER A 65 -7.91 -15.48 -11.44
CA SER A 65 -8.98 -14.78 -12.14
C SER A 65 -8.52 -14.23 -13.49
N SER A 66 -9.45 -13.65 -14.27
CA SER A 66 -9.10 -12.95 -15.50
C SER A 66 -8.39 -11.62 -15.23
N GLU A 67 -7.51 -11.20 -16.14
CA GLU A 67 -6.84 -9.89 -16.07
C GLU A 67 -7.82 -8.72 -15.91
N LYS A 68 -9.03 -8.83 -16.49
CA LYS A 68 -10.10 -7.84 -16.34
C LYS A 68 -10.65 -7.74 -14.91
N ALA A 69 -10.77 -8.87 -14.21
CA ALA A 69 -11.33 -8.93 -12.87
C ALA A 69 -10.27 -8.71 -11.76
N ALA A 70 -9.02 -9.03 -12.06
CA ALA A 70 -7.94 -9.10 -11.09
C ALA A 70 -7.69 -7.79 -10.30
N PRO A 71 -7.66 -6.58 -10.91
CA PRO A 71 -7.44 -5.35 -10.15
C PRO A 71 -8.50 -5.12 -9.07
N ARG A 72 -9.77 -5.37 -9.42
CA ARG A 72 -10.88 -5.23 -8.47
C ARG A 72 -10.80 -6.26 -7.35
N LEU A 73 -10.43 -7.50 -7.66
CA LEU A 73 -10.27 -8.57 -6.65
C LEU A 73 -9.12 -8.27 -5.68
N VAL A 74 -7.95 -7.88 -6.19
CA VAL A 74 -6.80 -7.51 -5.34
C VAL A 74 -7.17 -6.34 -4.43
N CYS A 75 -7.71 -5.25 -4.99
CA CYS A 75 -8.04 -4.06 -4.22
C CYS A 75 -9.12 -4.32 -3.17
N SER A 76 -10.20 -5.03 -3.53
CA SER A 76 -11.26 -5.37 -2.57
C SER A 76 -10.74 -6.25 -1.43
N ARG A 77 -9.93 -7.28 -1.73
CA ARG A 77 -9.32 -8.16 -0.73
C ARG A 77 -8.34 -7.41 0.19
N LEU A 78 -7.56 -6.48 -0.36
CA LEU A 78 -6.63 -5.65 0.43
C LEU A 78 -7.39 -4.73 1.39
N ILE A 79 -8.42 -4.04 0.91
CA ILE A 79 -9.24 -3.13 1.74
C ILE A 79 -9.98 -3.91 2.82
N GLU A 80 -10.49 -5.09 2.49
CA GLU A 80 -11.14 -5.97 3.45
C GLU A 80 -10.15 -6.48 4.51
N ALA A 81 -8.92 -6.81 4.12
CA ALA A 81 -7.87 -7.18 5.07
C ALA A 81 -7.47 -6.01 5.99
N LEU A 82 -7.42 -4.79 5.46
CA LEU A 82 -7.20 -3.57 6.25
C LEU A 82 -8.35 -3.36 7.25
N ARG A 83 -9.60 -3.43 6.78
CA ARG A 83 -10.83 -3.25 7.57
C ARG A 83 -10.98 -4.27 8.69
N SER A 84 -10.71 -5.54 8.39
CA SER A 84 -10.84 -6.66 9.34
C SER A 84 -9.69 -6.75 10.34
N GLY A 85 -8.60 -6.00 10.14
CA GLY A 85 -7.39 -6.09 10.95
C GLY A 85 -6.48 -7.28 10.59
N ARG A 86 -6.82 -8.04 9.53
CA ARG A 86 -5.95 -9.10 9.00
C ARG A 86 -4.63 -8.55 8.45
N MET A 87 -4.63 -7.32 7.92
CA MET A 87 -3.44 -6.61 7.45
C MET A 87 -2.85 -5.77 8.58
N THR A 88 -1.53 -5.87 8.78
CA THR A 88 -0.77 -5.08 9.75
C THR A 88 0.00 -3.95 9.08
N TYR A 89 0.57 -3.05 9.88
CA TYR A 89 1.47 -2.01 9.37
C TYR A 89 2.70 -2.60 8.68
N ALA A 90 3.30 -3.66 9.24
CA ALA A 90 4.44 -4.35 8.64
C ALA A 90 4.09 -4.92 7.26
N ASP A 91 2.90 -5.53 7.11
CA ASP A 91 2.40 -6.00 5.81
C ASP A 91 2.28 -4.84 4.80
N LEU A 92 1.84 -3.65 5.23
CA LEU A 92 1.76 -2.49 4.34
C LEU A 92 3.15 -2.02 3.88
N VAL A 93 4.10 -1.97 4.80
CA VAL A 93 5.49 -1.59 4.50
C VAL A 93 6.11 -2.58 3.51
N ASP A 94 5.95 -3.88 3.76
CA ASP A 94 6.45 -4.93 2.87
C ASP A 94 5.82 -4.86 1.48
N LEU A 95 4.50 -4.63 1.40
CA LEU A 95 3.81 -4.44 0.12
C LEU A 95 4.33 -3.22 -0.64
N LYS A 96 4.52 -2.08 0.04
CA LYS A 96 5.03 -0.83 -0.58
C LYS A 96 6.48 -0.95 -1.04
N GLN A 97 7.26 -1.80 -0.38
CA GLN A 97 8.63 -2.11 -0.77
C GLN A 97 8.72 -3.18 -1.87
N GLY A 98 7.59 -3.70 -2.38
CA GLY A 98 7.58 -4.75 -3.40
C GLY A 98 8.02 -6.10 -2.88
N ARG A 99 7.86 -6.37 -1.58
CA ARG A 99 8.23 -7.62 -0.90
C ARG A 99 6.99 -8.36 -0.39
N PRO A 100 6.06 -8.83 -1.25
CA PRO A 100 4.85 -9.49 -0.81
C PRO A 100 5.19 -10.77 -0.02
N THR A 101 4.75 -10.81 1.24
CA THR A 101 4.93 -11.97 2.13
C THR A 101 3.92 -13.08 1.82
N PRO A 102 4.14 -14.33 2.26
CA PRO A 102 3.15 -15.39 2.14
C PRO A 102 1.79 -15.06 2.79
N LYS A 103 1.77 -14.15 3.78
CA LYS A 103 0.54 -13.65 4.38
C LYS A 103 -0.20 -12.70 3.43
N LEU A 104 0.51 -11.78 2.78
CA LEU A 104 -0.06 -10.89 1.75
C LEU A 104 -0.59 -11.67 0.55
N ILE A 105 0.14 -12.68 0.07
CA ILE A 105 -0.33 -13.55 -1.02
C ILE A 105 -1.64 -14.26 -0.65
N ARG A 106 -1.75 -14.76 0.59
CA ARG A 106 -2.98 -15.37 1.09
C ARG A 106 -4.15 -14.38 1.15
N ILE A 107 -3.91 -13.15 1.61
CA ILE A 107 -4.89 -12.05 1.54
C ILE A 107 -5.37 -11.85 0.09
N PHE A 108 -4.45 -11.75 -0.87
CA PHE A 108 -4.82 -11.59 -2.28
C PHE A 108 -5.53 -12.80 -2.87
N GLN A 109 -5.30 -14.01 -2.35
CA GLN A 109 -6.05 -15.22 -2.69
C GLN A 109 -7.42 -15.30 -2.02
N GLY A 110 -7.72 -14.43 -1.04
CA GLY A 110 -8.98 -14.43 -0.31
C GLY A 110 -9.08 -15.47 0.81
N ARG A 111 -7.94 -15.96 1.32
CA ARG A 111 -7.88 -16.93 2.42
C ARG A 111 -7.03 -16.42 3.57
#